data_AF-A0A3D5BIV1-F1
#
_entry.id   AF-A0A3D5BIV1-F1
#
_cell.length_a   1.000
_cell.length_b   1.000
_cell.length_c   1.000
_cell.angle_alpha   90.00
_cell.angle_beta   90.00
_cell.angle_gamma   90.00
#
_symmetry.space_group_name_H-M   'P 1'
#
loop_
_entity.id
_entity.type
_entity.pdbx_description
1 polymer ?
#
loop_
_entity_poly.entity_id
_entity_poly.type
_entity_poly.pdbx_seq_one_letter_code
_entity_poly.pdbx_strand_id
1 'polypeptide(L)' 'MTKNNKEFYKAWRLSFKYLLIVILACAGFRTFILVMSGGGESITFSSIVLGLLIAIFGTGLLTMFIAWYGTRGK' A
#
# COMPACT_ATOMS: atom_id res chain seq x y z
N MET A 1 -7.62 7.48 -26.72
CA MET A 1 -6.89 7.07 -25.50
C MET A 1 -5.63 6.32 -25.92
N THR A 2 -4.54 7.06 -25.99
CA THR A 2 -3.23 6.68 -26.53
C THR A 2 -2.61 5.50 -25.76
N LYS A 3 -1.94 4.60 -26.49
CA LYS A 3 -1.29 3.36 -26.02
C LYS A 3 -0.53 3.52 -24.69
N ASN A 4 0.09 4.69 -24.48
CA ASN A 4 0.80 5.10 -23.27
C ASN A 4 -0.03 5.01 -21.97
N ASN A 5 -1.32 5.33 -22.00
CA ASN A 5 -2.15 5.30 -20.79
C ASN A 5 -2.45 3.87 -20.32
N LYS A 6 -2.50 2.91 -21.24
CA LYS A 6 -2.70 1.48 -20.90
C LYS A 6 -1.46 0.89 -20.25
N GLU A 7 -0.26 1.23 -20.71
CA GLU A 7 0.99 0.74 -20.14
C GLU A 7 1.25 1.36 -18.75
N PHE A 8 0.99 2.66 -18.59
CA PHE A 8 0.99 3.33 -17.30
C PHE A 8 0.08 2.63 -16.29
N TYR A 9 -1.19 2.41 -16.65
CA TYR A 9 -2.16 1.83 -15.74
C TYR A 9 -1.81 0.38 -15.36
N LYS A 10 -1.26 -0.38 -16.32
CA LYS A 10 -0.82 -1.76 -16.07
C LYS A 10 0.38 -1.80 -15.12
N ALA A 11 1.38 -0.95 -15.34
CA ALA A 11 2.54 -0.85 -14.46
C ALA A 11 2.14 -0.37 -13.06
N TRP A 12 1.33 0.68 -12.98
CA TRP A 12 0.80 1.21 -11.72
C TRP A 12 0.04 0.16 -10.92
N ARG A 13 -0.92 -0.53 -11.55
CA ARG A 13 -1.73 -1.55 -10.89
C ARG A 13 -0.90 -2.74 -10.41
N LEU A 14 0.10 -3.14 -11.19
CA LEU A 14 1.00 -4.23 -10.83
C LEU A 14 1.84 -3.84 -9.60
N SER A 15 2.52 -2.70 -9.65
CA SER A 15 3.31 -2.17 -8.53
C SER A 15 2.47 -1.96 -7.28
N PHE A 16 1.26 -1.41 -7.43
CA PHE A 16 0.32 -1.22 -6.34
C PHE A 16 -0.05 -2.55 -5.69
N LYS A 17 -0.41 -3.58 -6.47
CA LYS A 17 -0.77 -4.89 -5.94
C LYS A 17 0.36 -5.50 -5.11
N TYR A 18 1.60 -5.49 -5.63
CA TYR A 18 2.74 -6.09 -4.93
C TYR A 18 3.10 -5.32 -3.66
N LEU A 19 3.19 -3.99 -3.74
CA LEU A 19 3.49 -3.15 -2.57
C LEU A 19 2.41 -3.25 -1.49
N LEU A 20 1.13 -3.27 -1.89
CA LEU A 20 0.02 -3.40 -0.96
C LEU A 20 0.09 -4.73 -0.19
N ILE A 21 0.39 -5.85 -0.88
CA ILE A 21 0.54 -7.17 -0.24
C ILE A 21 1.67 -7.15 0.79
N VAL A 22 2.83 -6.57 0.44
CA VAL A 22 3.98 -6.47 1.37
C VAL A 22 3.63 -5.63 2.60
N ILE A 23 2.96 -4.49 2.40
CA ILE A 23 2.57 -3.61 3.50
C ILE A 23 1.51 -4.27 4.39
N LEU A 24 0.54 -4.97 3.81
CA LEU A 24 -0.44 -5.75 4.56
C LEU A 24 0.23 -6.89 5.36
N ALA A 25 1.19 -7.60 4.77
CA ALA A 25 1.94 -8.63 5.46
C ALA A 25 2.75 -8.07 6.64
N CYS A 26 3.46 -6.95 6.45
CA CYS A 26 4.17 -6.26 7.52
C CYS A 26 3.24 -5.75 8.62
N ALA A 27 2.10 -5.14 8.25
CA ALA A 27 1.11 -4.64 9.20
C ALA A 27 0.47 -5.80 10.00
N GLY A 28 0.13 -6.89 9.33
CA GLY A 28 -0.40 -8.11 9.94
C GLY A 28 0.61 -8.73 10.92
N PHE A 29 1.86 -8.90 10.49
CA PHE A 29 2.92 -9.45 11.34
C PHE A 29 3.20 -8.57 12.56
N ARG A 30 3.26 -7.24 12.38
CA ARG A 30 3.43 -6.30 13.50
C ARG A 30 2.26 -6.38 14.47
N THR A 31 1.04 -6.43 13.96
CA THR A 31 -0.18 -6.55 14.79
C THR A 31 -0.17 -7.87 15.56
N PHE A 32 0.20 -8.97 14.91
CA PHE A 32 0.33 -10.28 15.53
C PHE A 32 1.34 -10.29 16.68
N ILE A 33 2.54 -9.70 16.48
CA ILE A 33 3.52 -9.54 17.56
C ILE A 33 2.94 -8.70 18.69
N LEU A 34 2.29 -7.57 18.38
CA LEU A 34 1.78 -6.66 19.42
C LEU A 34 0.69 -7.31 20.28
N VAL A 35 -0.15 -8.14 19.67
CA VAL A 35 -1.15 -8.97 20.36
C VAL A 35 -0.48 -10.04 21.24
N MET A 36 0.53 -10.75 20.71
CA MET A 36 1.31 -11.74 21.47
C MET A 36 2.06 -11.13 22.67
N SER A 37 2.56 -9.90 22.52
CA SER A 37 3.31 -9.18 23.57
C SER A 37 2.43 -8.56 24.66
N GLY A 38 1.11 -8.78 24.63
CA GLY A 38 0.18 -8.22 25.62
C GLY A 38 -0.10 -6.71 25.47
N GLY A 39 0.43 -6.05 24.44
CA GLY A 39 0.21 -4.61 24.19
C GLY A 39 -1.13 -4.29 23.53
N GLY A 40 -1.99 -5.29 23.32
CA GLY A 40 -3.24 -5.19 22.57
C GLY A 40 -4.35 -4.38 23.24
N GLU A 41 -4.24 -4.08 24.54
CA GLU A 41 -5.29 -3.39 25.31
C GLU A 41 -5.56 -1.95 24.85
N SER A 42 -4.65 -1.35 24.09
CA SER A 42 -4.75 0.03 23.59
C SER A 42 -5.07 0.13 22.09
N ILE A 43 -5.08 -0.98 21.35
CA ILE A 43 -5.36 -0.95 19.91
C ILE A 43 -6.88 -1.00 19.69
N THR A 44 -7.47 0.18 19.43
CA THR A 44 -8.86 0.28 19.02
C THR A 44 -9.04 -0.13 17.55
N PHE A 45 -10.16 -0.77 17.22
CA PHE A 45 -10.50 -1.14 15.83
C PHE A 45 -10.39 0.05 14.87
N SER A 46 -10.81 1.25 15.30
CA SER A 46 -10.70 2.50 14.55
C SER A 46 -9.26 2.85 14.15
N SER A 47 -8.28 2.58 15.02
CA SER A 47 -6.85 2.85 14.75
C SER A 47 -6.28 1.88 13.71
N ILE A 48 -6.74 0.62 13.71
CA ILE A 48 -6.36 -0.38 12.69
C ILE A 48 -6.93 0.03 11.33
N VAL A 49 -8.21 0.41 11.28
CA VAL A 49 -8.86 0.84 10.04
C VAL A 49 -8.20 2.10 9.48
N LEU A 50 -7.91 3.09 10.33
CA LEU A 50 -7.21 4.31 9.92
C LEU A 50 -5.80 4.00 9.39
N GLY A 51 -5.05 3.12 10.07
CA GLY A 51 -3.73 2.68 9.62
C GLY A 51 -3.76 1.97 8.26
N LEU A 52 -4.77 1.11 8.04
CA LEU A 52 -5.02 0.46 6.75
C LEU A 52 -5.35 1.47 5.65
N LEU A 53 -6.21 2.46 5.94
CA LEU A 53 -6.55 3.50 4.97
C LEU A 53 -5.32 4.33 4.58
N ILE A 54 -4.51 4.75 5.55
CA ILE A 54 -3.27 5.47 5.30
C ILE A 54 -2.30 4.63 4.48
N ALA A 55 -2.17 3.34 4.79
CA ALA A 55 -1.36 2.40 4.03
C ALA A 55 -1.84 2.27 2.58
N ILE A 56 -3.15 2.10 2.34
CA ILE A 56 -3.74 1.98 1.00
C ILE A 56 -3.53 3.27 0.20
N PHE A 57 -3.89 4.42 0.76
CA PHE A 57 -3.75 5.72 0.08
C PHE A 57 -2.29 6.09 -0.17
N GLY A 58 -1.43 5.91 0.84
CA GLY A 58 0.00 6.15 0.72
C GLY A 58 0.63 5.29 -0.36
N THR A 59 0.35 3.98 -0.35
CA THR A 59 0.84 3.05 -1.38
C THR A 59 0.34 3.43 -2.77
N GLY A 60 -0.92 3.85 -2.88
CA GLY A 60 -1.54 4.27 -4.14
C GLY A 60 -0.86 5.49 -4.75
N LEU A 61 -0.60 6.51 -3.93
CA LEU A 61 0.10 7.72 -4.34
C LEU A 61 1.56 7.42 -4.72
N LEU A 62 2.24 6.60 -3.92
CA LEU A 62 3.65 6.27 -4.13
C LEU A 62 3.84 5.47 -5.42
N THR A 63 2.99 4.48 -5.67
CA THR A 63 3.01 3.73 -6.93
C THR A 63 2.59 4.59 -8.11
N MET A 64 1.67 5.54 -7.93
CA MET A 64 1.26 6.49 -8.97
C MET A 64 2.42 7.40 -9.36
N PHE A 65 3.20 7.87 -8.39
CA PHE A 65 4.40 8.65 -8.61
C PHE A 65 5.48 7.84 -9.34
N ILE A 66 5.71 6.59 -8.92
CA ILE A 66 6.67 5.67 -9.58
C ILE A 66 6.26 5.42 -11.04
N ALA A 67 4.99 5.10 -11.27
CA ALA A 67 4.47 4.87 -12.61
C ALA A 67 4.57 6.13 -13.48
N TRP A 68 4.38 7.31 -12.90
CA TRP A 68 4.47 8.58 -13.62
C TRP A 68 5.91 8.91 -14.00
N TYR A 69 6.85 8.69 -13.08
CA TYR A 69 8.28 8.86 -13.35
C TYR A 69 8.78 7.86 -14.40
N GLY A 70 8.38 6.59 -14.29
CA GLY A 70 8.77 5.53 -15.22
C GLY A 70 8.18 5.65 -16.63
N THR A 71 7.09 6.42 -16.80
CA THR A 71 6.44 6.65 -18.11
C THR A 71 6.78 7.99 -18.73
N ARG A 72 7.22 9.00 -17.97
CA ARG A 72 7.75 10.27 -18.50
C ARG A 72 9.25 10.26 -18.78
N GLY A 73 10.01 9.31 -18.22
CA GLY A 73 11.44 9.15 -18.48
C GLY A 73 11.79 8.38 -19.77
N LYS A 74 10.80 8.11 -20.63
CA LYS A 74 10.96 7.47 -21.95
C LYS A 74 10.40 8.33 -23.06
#